data_AF-A0A356P617-F1
#
_entry.id   AF-A0A356P617-F1
#
_cell.length_a   1.000
_cell.length_b   1.000
_cell.length_c   1.000
_cell.angle_alpha   90.00
_cell.angle_beta   90.00
_cell.angle_gamma   90.00
#
_symmetry.space_group_name_H-M   'P 1'
#
loop_
_entity.id
_entity.type
_entity.pdbx_description
1 polymer ?
#
loop_
_entity_poly.entity_id
_entity_poly.type
_entity_poly.pdbx_seq_one_letter_code
_entity_poly.pdbx_strand_id
1 'polypeptide(L)' 'PWSDNIAQQACLPGGTLEGNEDKFHWLIHSEWADIPQLLKVSVEVRWTERGNTYQYKLESLYDVE' A
#
# COMPACT_ATOMS: atom_id res chain seq x y z
N PRO A 1 8.28 -18.99 -0.38
CA PRO A 1 8.95 -17.69 -0.58
C PRO A 1 7.98 -16.64 -1.13
N TRP A 2 8.30 -15.34 -1.09
CA TRP A 2 7.43 -14.32 -1.68
C TRP A 2 7.23 -14.58 -3.19
N SER A 3 8.29 -15.03 -3.87
CA SER A 3 8.24 -15.51 -5.26
C SER A 3 7.19 -16.59 -5.49
N ASP A 4 7.03 -17.56 -4.58
CA ASP A 4 6.01 -18.61 -4.68
C ASP A 4 4.59 -18.04 -4.51
N ASN A 5 4.38 -17.13 -3.54
CA ASN A 5 3.07 -16.52 -3.29
C ASN A 5 2.61 -15.65 -4.48
N ILE A 6 3.56 -14.98 -5.13
CA ILE A 6 3.31 -14.20 -6.34
C ILE A 6 3.03 -15.13 -7.54
N ALA A 7 3.83 -16.18 -7.72
CA ALA A 7 3.63 -17.18 -8.79
C ALA A 7 2.27 -17.88 -8.66
N GLN A 8 1.78 -18.06 -7.44
CA GLN A 8 0.47 -18.64 -7.14
C GLN A 8 -0.68 -17.63 -7.16
N GLN A 9 -0.42 -16.36 -7.50
CA GLN A 9 -1.40 -15.26 -7.46
C GLN A 9 -2.08 -15.06 -6.09
N ALA A 10 -1.46 -15.55 -5.02
CA ALA A 10 -1.98 -15.41 -3.65
C ALA A 10 -1.74 -14.00 -3.09
N CYS A 11 -0.67 -13.33 -3.54
CA CYS A 11 -0.41 -11.91 -3.31
C CYS A 11 -0.16 -11.23 -4.66
N LEU A 12 -1.17 -10.57 -5.22
CA LEU A 12 -1.04 -9.80 -6.45
C LEU A 12 -0.73 -8.33 -6.12
N PRO A 13 0.41 -7.80 -6.57
CA PRO A 13 0.60 -6.36 -6.73
C PRO A 13 -0.50 -5.83 -7.67
N GLY A 14 -1.08 -4.69 -7.31
CA GLY A 14 -2.28 -4.11 -7.90
C GLY A 14 -3.48 -4.12 -6.93
N GLY A 15 -3.33 -4.76 -5.76
CA GLY A 15 -4.34 -4.74 -4.71
C GLY A 15 -4.36 -3.41 -3.95
N THR A 16 -5.57 -2.97 -3.62
CA THR A 16 -5.82 -1.87 -2.67
C THR A 16 -6.49 -2.47 -1.45
N LEU A 17 -5.88 -2.27 -0.28
CA LEU A 17 -6.47 -2.55 1.02
C LEU A 17 -6.89 -1.23 1.65
N GLU A 18 -8.09 -1.20 2.20
CA GLU A 18 -8.61 -0.04 2.89
C GLU A 18 -9.09 -0.42 4.28
N GLY A 19 -9.06 0.56 5.19
CA GLY A 19 -9.61 0.38 6.50
C GLY A 19 -9.75 1.69 7.24
N ASN A 20 -10.32 1.57 8.44
CA ASN A 20 -10.61 2.70 9.29
C ASN A 20 -10.27 2.34 10.73
N GLU A 21 -9.67 3.28 11.44
CA GLU A 21 -9.46 3.22 12.89
C GLU A 21 -9.77 4.61 13.48
N ASP A 22 -10.84 4.68 14.28
CA ASP A 22 -11.41 5.93 14.80
C ASP A 22 -11.65 6.99 13.71
N LYS A 23 -10.87 8.08 13.74
CA LYS A 23 -10.95 9.20 12.78
C LYS A 23 -10.04 9.02 11.57
N PHE A 24 -9.20 7.99 11.57
CA PHE A 24 -8.21 7.75 10.53
C PHE A 24 -8.76 6.74 9.52
N HIS A 25 -8.87 7.17 8.27
CA HIS A 25 -9.09 6.31 7.13
C HIS A 25 -7.74 6.05 6.47
N TRP A 26 -7.42 4.79 6.19
CA TRP A 26 -6.16 4.43 5.54
C TRP A 26 -6.40 3.60 4.29
N LEU A 27 -5.48 3.78 3.34
CA LEU A 27 -5.43 3.08 2.06
C LEU A 27 -4.00 2.59 1.84
N ILE A 28 -3.85 1.30 1.59
CA ILE A 28 -2.58 0.67 1.22
C ILE A 28 -2.73 0.16 -0.20
N HIS A 29 -1.94 0.71 -1.11
CA HIS A 29 -1.87 0.25 -2.48
C HIS A 29 -0.50 -0.35 -2.74
N SER A 30 -0.46 -1.47 -3.46
CA SER A 30 0.78 -2.06 -3.93
C SER A 30 0.75 -2.19 -5.43
N GLU A 31 1.89 -1.97 -6.10
CA GLU A 31 2.04 -2.19 -7.53
C GLU A 31 3.49 -2.53 -7.87
N TRP A 32 3.71 -3.22 -8.98
CA TRP A 32 5.06 -3.42 -9.50
C TRP A 32 5.65 -2.06 -9.91
N ALA A 33 6.87 -1.77 -9.48
CA ALA A 33 7.60 -0.62 -9.96
C ALA A 33 8.11 -0.85 -11.39
N ASP A 34 8.58 0.22 -12.05
CA ASP A 34 9.20 0.13 -13.38
C ASP A 34 10.50 -0.70 -13.37
N ILE A 35 11.13 -0.82 -12.19
CA ILE A 35 12.31 -1.65 -11.98
C ILE A 35 11.83 -3.09 -11.74
N PRO A 36 12.31 -4.08 -12.53
CA PRO A 36 11.96 -5.48 -12.32
C PRO A 36 12.23 -5.92 -10.89
N GLN A 37 11.35 -6.74 -10.34
CA GLN A 37 11.50 -7.31 -9.00
C GLN A 37 11.46 -6.28 -7.85
N LEU A 38 11.00 -5.04 -8.10
CA LEU A 38 10.67 -4.11 -7.03
C LEU A 38 9.16 -3.93 -6.89
N LEU A 39 8.68 -4.12 -5.67
CA LEU A 39 7.31 -3.83 -5.28
C LEU A 39 7.25 -2.43 -4.67
N LYS A 40 6.43 -1.55 -5.26
CA LYS A 40 6.08 -0.28 -4.65
C LYS A 40 4.87 -0.47 -3.75
N VAL A 41 4.96 0.04 -2.53
CA VAL A 41 3.83 0.10 -1.59
C VAL A 41 3.62 1.56 -1.21
N SER A 42 2.40 2.04 -1.45
CA SER A 42 1.94 3.37 -1.06
C SER A 42 0.96 3.23 0.10
N VAL A 43 1.27 3.88 1.21
CA VAL A 43 0.38 4.00 2.37
C VAL A 43 -0.12 5.43 2.44
N GLU A 44 -1.42 5.59 2.44
CA GLU A 44 -2.08 6.87 2.59
C GLU A 44 -2.98 6.83 3.83
N VAL A 45 -2.88 7.86 4.67
CA VAL A 45 -3.73 8.03 5.86
C VAL A 45 -4.39 9.40 5.78
N ARG A 46 -5.71 9.43 5.89
CA ARG A 46 -6.53 10.65 5.88
C ARG A 46 -7.31 10.74 7.19
N TRP A 47 -7.43 11.93 7.76
CA TRP A 47 -8.29 12.16 8.93
C TRP A 47 -8.83 13.58 8.96
N THR A 48 -9.96 13.77 9.62
CA THR A 48 -10.54 15.10 9.84
C THR A 48 -10.38 15.51 11.30
N GLU A 49 -9.86 16.70 11.53
CA GLU A 49 -9.70 17.28 12.86
C GLU A 49 -10.16 18.73 12.86
N ARG A 50 -11.13 19.05 13.73
CA ARG A 50 -11.77 20.37 13.85
C ARG A 50 -12.32 20.90 12.51
N GLY A 51 -12.84 20.00 11.68
CA GLY A 51 -13.40 20.32 10.36
C GLY A 51 -12.38 20.42 9.23
N ASN A 52 -11.07 20.30 9.51
CA ASN A 52 -10.02 20.29 8.50
C ASN A 52 -9.61 18.85 8.17
N THR A 53 -9.45 18.54 6.88
CA THR A 53 -8.93 17.24 6.43
C THR A 53 -7.42 17.30 6.29
N TYR A 54 -6.76 16.32 6.89
CA TYR A 54 -5.32 16.10 6.84
C TYR A 54 -5.03 14.80 6.11
N GLN A 55 -3.85 14.75 5.49
CA GLN A 55 -3.38 13.58 4.77
C GLN A 55 -1.89 13.37 5.04
N TYR A 56 -1.50 12.12 5.19
CA TYR A 56 -0.12 11.66 5.18
C TYR A 56 0.04 10.56 4.13
N LYS A 57 1.10 10.63 3.34
CA LYS A 57 1.42 9.61 2.34
C LYS A 57 2.88 9.19 2.49
N LEU A 58 3.11 7.87 2.53
CA LEU A 58 4.42 7.25 2.52
C LEU A 58 4.51 6.30 1.33
N GLU A 59 5.61 6.36 0.60
CA GLU A 59 5.92 5.42 -0.49
C GLU A 59 7.20 4.67 -0.14
N SER A 60 7.18 3.36 -0.32
CA SER A 60 8.30 2.46 -0.03
C SER A 60 8.50 1.48 -1.17
N LEU A 61 9.76 1.14 -1.43
CA LEU A 61 10.16 0.14 -2.42
C LEU A 61 10.72 -1.07 -1.68
N TYR A 62 10.23 -2.24 -2.04
CA TYR A 62 10.66 -3.53 -1.49
C TYR A 62 11.27 -4.36 -2.59
N ASP A 63 12.45 -4.89 -2.32
CA ASP A 63 13.05 -5.95 -3.12
C ASP A 63 12.34 -7.28 -2.81
N VAL A 64 11.95 -8.01 -3.85
CA VAL A 64 11.12 -9.22 -3.73
C VAL A 64 11.87 -10.52 -4.06
N GLU A 65 13.21 -10.50 -4.03
CA GLU A 65 14.11 -11.69 -4.15
C GLU A 65 13.63 -12.94 -3.39
#